data_AF-A0A318CME0-F1
#
_entry.id   AF-A0A318CME0-F1
#
_cell.length_a   1.000
_cell.length_b   1.000
_cell.length_c   1.000
_cell.angle_alpha   90.00
_cell.angle_beta   90.00
_cell.angle_gamma   90.00
#
_symmetry.space_group_name_H-M   'P 1'
#
loop_
_entity.id
_entity.type
_entity.pdbx_description
1 polymer ?
#
loop_
_entity_poly.entity_id
_entity_poly.type
_entity_poly.pdbx_seq_one_letter_code
_entity_poly.pdbx_strand_id
1 'polypeptide(L)'
;MKPRFGEHFLCEEFACPCCGVALMDRDFMIALNRLRALAGRPIWVNSGFRCFNHNYAIGGAPGSQHMAGRAADIIIVGLTLNEMVELAEQVDAFRDGGIGVYPKKGFIHVDSRGRRARWKE
;
A
#
# COMPACT_ATOMS: atom_id res chain seq x y z
N MET A 1 -1.44 2.32 24.78
CA MET A 1 -0.82 1.65 23.60
C MET A 1 -1.46 2.23 22.35
N LYS A 2 -0.68 2.62 21.32
CA LYS A 2 -1.25 3.11 20.06
C LYS A 2 -1.92 1.95 19.28
N PRO A 3 -3.04 2.19 18.58
CA PRO A 3 -3.71 1.15 17.77
C PRO A 3 -2.83 0.72 16.59
N ARG A 4 -2.91 -0.56 16.23
CA ARG A 4 -2.04 -1.21 15.25
C ARG A 4 -2.82 -2.10 14.27
N PHE A 5 -2.30 -2.20 13.05
CA PHE A 5 -2.69 -3.20 12.06
C PHE A 5 -1.69 -4.36 12.08
N GLY A 6 -2.03 -5.40 12.86
CA GLY A 6 -1.12 -6.51 13.10
C GLY A 6 0.07 -6.10 13.97
N GLU A 7 1.20 -6.75 13.77
CA GLU A 7 2.37 -6.57 14.63
C GLU A 7 3.21 -5.35 14.24
N HIS A 8 3.23 -5.02 12.95
CA HIS A 8 4.29 -4.18 12.39
C HIS A 8 3.89 -2.72 12.19
N PHE A 9 2.59 -2.44 12.05
CA PHE A 9 2.11 -1.17 11.54
C PHE A 9 1.21 -0.46 12.54
N LEU A 10 1.45 0.82 12.79
CA LEU A 10 0.51 1.69 13.51
C LEU A 10 -0.63 2.11 12.57
N CYS A 11 -1.84 2.25 13.10
CA CYS A 11 -2.97 2.69 12.28
C CYS A 11 -2.77 4.10 11.69
N GLU A 12 -2.04 4.97 12.38
CA GLU A 12 -1.75 6.34 11.94
C GLU A 12 -0.89 6.39 10.66
N GLU A 13 -0.09 5.36 10.39
CA GLU A 13 0.71 5.25 9.15
C GLU A 13 -0.17 5.13 7.89
N PHE A 14 -1.44 4.74 8.06
CA PHE A 14 -2.41 4.54 6.98
C PHE A 14 -3.50 5.60 6.96
N ALA A 15 -3.45 6.55 7.90
CA ALA A 15 -4.47 7.57 8.03
C ALA A 15 -4.44 8.54 6.84
N CYS A 16 -5.61 8.85 6.30
CA CYS A 16 -5.74 9.86 5.28
C CYS A 16 -5.31 11.22 5.84
N PRO A 17 -4.34 11.93 5.23
CA PRO A 17 -3.84 13.20 5.74
C PRO A 17 -4.92 14.28 5.87
N CYS A 18 -6.00 14.18 5.08
CA CYS A 18 -7.10 15.13 5.07
C CYS A 18 -8.01 15.03 6.29
N CYS A 19 -8.29 13.82 6.80
CA CYS A 19 -9.31 13.61 7.83
C CYS A 19 -8.88 12.69 8.99
N GLY A 20 -7.66 12.15 8.96
CA GLY A 20 -7.12 11.25 9.99
C GLY A 20 -7.73 9.84 10.00
N VAL A 21 -8.67 9.55 9.10
CA VAL A 21 -9.33 8.24 9.03
C VAL A 21 -8.40 7.20 8.40
N ALA A 22 -8.29 6.02 9.00
CA ALA A 22 -7.48 4.90 8.54
C ALA A 22 -8.34 3.65 8.28
N LEU A 23 -9.30 3.73 7.35
CA LEU A 23 -10.16 2.60 6.99
C LEU A 23 -9.44 1.66 6.03
N MET A 24 -8.66 0.74 6.59
CA MET A 24 -7.95 -0.30 5.83
C MET A 24 -8.72 -1.62 5.84
N ASP A 25 -8.69 -2.30 4.70
CA ASP A 25 -9.24 -3.64 4.54
C ASP A 25 -8.40 -4.66 5.32
N ARG A 26 -9.08 -5.60 5.98
CA ARG A 26 -8.43 -6.58 6.86
C ARG A 26 -7.48 -7.50 6.09
N ASP A 27 -7.92 -8.00 4.94
CA ASP A 27 -7.14 -8.97 4.17
C ASP A 27 -5.96 -8.31 3.47
N PHE A 28 -6.13 -7.05 3.04
CA PHE A 28 -5.01 -6.20 2.61
C PHE A 28 -3.96 -6.04 3.71
N MET A 29 -4.37 -5.73 4.95
CA MET A 29 -3.42 -5.57 6.06
C MET A 29 -2.71 -6.87 6.44
N ILE A 30 -3.37 -8.03 6.30
CA ILE A 30 -2.73 -9.35 6.46
C ILE A 30 -1.66 -9.55 5.38
N ALA A 31 -1.98 -9.26 4.12
CA ALA A 31 -1.04 -9.37 3.01
C ALA A 31 0.17 -8.42 3.18
N LEU A 32 -0.04 -7.19 3.64
CA LEU A 32 1.03 -6.24 3.86
C LEU A 32 1.94 -6.63 5.04
N ASN A 33 1.38 -7.19 6.12
CA ASN A 33 2.19 -7.77 7.21
C ASN A 33 2.99 -8.99 6.72
N ARG A 34 2.43 -9.82 5.83
CA ARG A 34 3.18 -10.92 5.19
C ARG A 34 4.33 -10.40 4.34
N LEU A 35 4.12 -9.37 3.53
CA LEU A 35 5.20 -8.72 2.76
C LEU A 35 6.29 -8.17 3.68
N ARG A 36 5.91 -7.53 4.78
CA ARG A 36 6.83 -7.01 5.79
C ARG A 36 7.69 -8.11 6.42
N ALA A 37 7.08 -9.24 6.76
CA ALA A 37 7.78 -10.40 7.31
C ALA A 37 8.74 -11.03 6.27
N LEU A 38 8.27 -11.23 5.03
CA LEU A 38 9.07 -11.76 3.93
C LEU A 38 10.30 -10.89 3.63
N ALA A 39 10.12 -9.57 3.63
CA ALA A 39 11.21 -8.62 3.39
C ALA A 39 12.25 -8.60 4.53
N GLY A 40 11.86 -8.99 5.74
CA GLY A 40 12.70 -8.89 6.95
C GLY A 40 13.16 -7.45 7.25
N ARG A 41 12.49 -6.44 6.68
CA ARG A 41 12.92 -5.03 6.62
C ARG A 41 11.76 -4.10 6.88
N PRO A 42 11.94 -2.93 7.51
CA PRO A 42 10.89 -1.91 7.66
C PRO A 42 10.22 -1.56 6.31
N ILE A 43 8.90 -1.42 6.33
CA ILE A 43 8.13 -0.86 5.22
C ILE A 43 7.63 0.51 5.66
N TRP A 44 7.96 1.54 4.89
CA TRP A 44 7.41 2.89 5.05
C TRP A 44 6.17 3.03 4.18
N VAL A 45 5.11 3.58 4.77
CA VAL A 45 3.82 3.80 4.10
C VAL A 45 3.76 5.28 3.73
N ASN A 46 3.90 5.58 2.44
CA ASN A 46 3.75 6.94 1.93
C ASN A 46 2.26 7.35 1.88
N SER A 47 1.39 6.39 1.61
CA SER A 47 -0.06 6.61 1.56
C SER A 47 -0.81 5.31 1.79
N GLY A 48 -1.70 5.29 2.78
CA GLY A 48 -2.68 4.23 3.01
C GLY A 48 -4.07 4.62 2.49
N PHE A 49 -5.05 4.72 3.39
CA PHE A 49 -6.42 5.10 3.04
C PHE A 49 -6.51 6.54 2.51
N ARG A 50 -7.39 6.77 1.53
CA ARG A 50 -7.74 8.11 1.05
C ARG A 50 -9.25 8.28 1.08
N CYS A 51 -9.75 9.32 1.76
CA CYS A 51 -11.15 9.69 1.58
C CYS A 51 -11.39 10.22 0.16
N PHE A 52 -12.66 10.26 -0.27
CA PHE A 52 -13.03 10.75 -1.61
C PHE A 52 -12.45 12.14 -1.91
N ASN A 53 -12.60 13.08 -0.97
CA ASN A 53 -12.12 14.46 -1.13
C ASN A 53 -10.61 14.53 -1.35
N HIS A 54 -9.84 13.80 -0.55
CA HIS A 54 -8.38 13.77 -0.68
C HIS A 54 -7.95 13.08 -1.98
N ASN A 55 -8.57 11.95 -2.33
CA ASN A 55 -8.27 11.26 -3.58
C ASN A 55 -8.55 12.16 -4.79
N TYR A 56 -9.68 12.86 -4.81
CA TYR A 56 -10.01 13.80 -5.88
C TYR A 56 -9.02 14.98 -5.94
N ALA A 57 -8.69 15.59 -4.80
CA ALA A 57 -7.81 16.76 -4.73
C ALA A 57 -6.39 16.50 -5.28
N ILE A 58 -5.90 15.27 -5.17
CA ILE A 58 -4.57 14.88 -5.68
C ILE A 58 -4.62 14.25 -7.09
N GLY A 59 -5.78 14.29 -7.76
CA GLY A 59 -5.97 13.71 -9.11
C GLY A 59 -6.00 12.18 -9.13
N GLY A 60 -6.39 11.55 -8.02
CA GLY A 60 -6.54 10.11 -7.93
C GLY A 60 -7.68 9.56 -8.78
N ALA A 61 -7.55 8.31 -9.24
CA ALA A 61 -8.55 7.68 -10.09
C ALA A 61 -9.92 7.53 -9.38
N PRO A 62 -11.06 7.69 -10.07
CA PRO A 62 -12.41 7.53 -9.49
C PRO A 62 -12.70 6.15 -8.86
N GLY A 63 -11.95 5.11 -9.25
CA GLY A 63 -12.02 3.75 -8.69
C GLY A 63 -10.78 3.34 -7.88
N SER A 64 -10.08 4.32 -7.29
CA SER A 64 -8.84 4.12 -6.55
C SER A 64 -9.00 3.11 -5.42
N GLN A 65 -8.10 2.12 -5.35
CA GLN A 65 -8.11 1.12 -4.30
C GLN A 65 -7.74 1.69 -2.92
N HIS A 66 -7.09 2.86 -2.86
CA HIS A 66 -6.87 3.58 -1.61
C HIS A 66 -8.18 4.00 -0.93
N MET A 67 -9.20 4.34 -1.71
CA MET A 67 -10.53 4.69 -1.18
C MET A 67 -11.27 3.48 -0.62
N ALA A 68 -10.91 2.27 -1.07
CA ALA A 68 -11.46 1.03 -0.56
C ALA A 68 -10.64 0.43 0.60
N GLY A 69 -9.57 1.11 1.06
CA GLY A 69 -8.66 0.57 2.07
C GLY A 69 -7.84 -0.63 1.57
N ARG A 70 -7.79 -0.87 0.27
CA ARG A 70 -7.19 -2.05 -0.37
C ARG A 70 -5.90 -1.74 -1.11
N ALA A 71 -5.26 -0.60 -0.81
CA ALA A 71 -4.00 -0.21 -1.41
C ALA A 71 -3.10 0.57 -0.47
N ALA A 72 -1.80 0.49 -0.74
CA ALA A 72 -0.80 1.36 -0.13
C ALA A 72 0.31 1.69 -1.13
N ASP A 73 0.83 2.90 -1.01
CA ASP A 73 2.07 3.33 -1.66
C ASP A 73 3.20 3.13 -0.64
N ILE A 74 4.17 2.28 -0.95
CA ILE A 74 5.14 1.77 0.03
C ILE A 74 6.59 1.82 -0.45
N ILE A 75 7.50 1.89 0.51
CA ILE A 75 8.95 1.78 0.33
C ILE A 75 9.46 0.71 1.29
N ILE A 76 10.15 -0.31 0.79
CA ILE A 76 10.85 -1.29 1.63
C ILE A 76 12.28 -0.82 1.84
N VAL A 77 12.66 -0.54 3.10
CA VAL A 77 13.93 0.14 3.40
C VAL A 77 15.13 -0.66 2.90
N GLY A 78 15.96 0.00 2.10
CA GLY A 78 17.21 -0.56 1.55
C GLY A 78 17.03 -1.54 0.39
N LEU A 79 15.84 -1.58 -0.23
CA LEU A 79 15.61 -2.28 -1.49
C LEU A 79 15.44 -1.29 -2.64
N THR A 80 15.81 -1.72 -3.84
CA THR A 80 15.50 -1.06 -5.10
C THR A 80 14.03 -1.29 -5.47
N LEU A 81 13.49 -0.47 -6.38
CA LEU A 81 12.10 -0.64 -6.84
C LEU A 81 11.85 -2.02 -7.47
N ASN A 82 12.84 -2.58 -8.18
CA ASN A 82 12.70 -3.91 -8.77
C ASN A 82 12.62 -4.99 -7.69
N GLU A 83 13.49 -4.95 -6.68
CA GLU A 83 13.45 -5.89 -5.55
C GLU A 83 12.13 -5.76 -4.76
N MET A 84 11.60 -4.54 -4.60
CA MET A 84 10.29 -4.34 -3.98
C MET A 84 9.16 -5.01 -4.78
N VAL A 85 9.18 -4.88 -6.11
CA VAL A 85 8.20 -5.54 -6.99
C VAL A 85 8.33 -7.06 -6.90
N GLU A 86 9.55 -7.60 -6.96
CA GLU A 86 9.81 -9.05 -6.88
C GLU A 86 9.32 -9.64 -5.56
N LEU A 87 9.48 -8.93 -4.44
CA LEU A 87 8.91 -9.36 -3.16
C LEU A 87 7.39 -9.24 -3.13
N ALA A 88 6.82 -8.16 -3.67
CA ALA A 88 5.37 -7.99 -3.72
C ALA A 88 4.69 -9.09 -4.56
N GLU A 89 5.32 -9.54 -5.65
CA GLU A 89 4.83 -10.67 -6.48
C GLU A 89 4.81 -12.03 -5.73
N GLN A 90 5.51 -12.16 -4.60
CA GLN A 90 5.46 -13.37 -3.77
C GLN A 90 4.27 -13.40 -2.80
N VAL A 91 3.51 -12.29 -2.71
CA VAL A 91 2.30 -12.21 -1.89
C VAL A 91 1.08 -12.32 -2.80
N ASP A 92 0.31 -13.41 -2.66
CA ASP A 92 -0.80 -13.76 -3.55
C ASP A 92 -1.77 -12.58 -3.80
N ALA A 93 -2.13 -11.84 -2.75
CA ALA A 93 -3.03 -10.69 -2.84
C ALA A 93 -2.50 -9.56 -3.75
N PHE A 94 -1.19 -9.35 -3.82
CA PHE A 94 -0.57 -8.33 -4.66
C PHE A 94 -0.18 -8.89 -6.04
N ARG A 95 0.27 -10.15 -6.09
CA ARG A 95 0.49 -10.89 -7.34
C ARG A 95 -0.77 -10.91 -8.21
N ASP A 96 -1.90 -11.20 -7.59
CA ASP A 96 -3.21 -11.32 -8.24
C ASP A 96 -4.00 -9.99 -8.18
N GLY A 97 -3.40 -8.95 -7.60
CA GLY A 97 -3.89 -7.57 -7.54
C GLY A 97 -3.05 -6.60 -8.38
N GLY A 98 -2.95 -5.34 -7.96
CA GLY A 98 -2.18 -4.31 -8.67
C GLY A 98 -0.79 -4.07 -8.08
N ILE A 99 0.20 -3.88 -8.97
CA ILE A 99 1.52 -3.37 -8.60
C ILE A 99 1.90 -2.25 -9.58
N GLY A 100 2.08 -1.03 -9.05
CA GLY A 100 2.52 0.13 -9.82
C GLY A 100 3.92 0.56 -9.41
N VAL A 101 4.76 0.98 -10.34
CA VAL A 101 6.11 1.47 -10.04
C VAL A 101 6.20 2.95 -10.33
N TYR A 102 6.71 3.74 -9.37
CA TYR A 102 6.83 5.19 -9.50
C TYR A 102 8.31 5.62 -9.36
N PRO A 103 9.17 5.45 -10.38
CA PRO A 103 10.61 5.70 -10.26
C PRO A 103 10.97 7.11 -9.81
N LYS A 104 10.25 8.11 -10.33
CA LYS A 104 10.49 9.51 -9.96
C LYS A 104 10.10 9.82 -8.51
N LYS A 105 9.22 9.03 -7.91
CA LYS A 105 8.74 9.19 -6.53
C LYS A 105 9.38 8.20 -5.55
N GLY A 106 10.09 7.20 -6.05
CA GLY A 106 10.86 6.26 -5.23
C GLY A 106 10.05 5.22 -4.45
N PHE A 107 8.80 4.96 -4.82
CA PHE A 107 7.95 3.96 -4.17
C PHE A 107 7.26 3.02 -5.16
N ILE A 108 6.69 1.93 -4.64
CA ILE A 108 5.75 1.08 -5.38
C ILE A 108 4.35 1.21 -4.80
N HIS A 109 3.34 1.09 -5.66
CA HIS A 109 1.96 0.91 -5.29
C HIS A 109 1.67 -0.58 -5.20
N VAL A 110 0.96 -1.03 -4.17
CA VAL A 110 0.40 -2.38 -4.08
C VAL A 110 -1.07 -2.31 -3.73
N ASP A 111 -1.89 -3.15 -4.36
CA ASP A 111 -3.32 -3.27 -4.04
C ASP A 111 -3.86 -4.68 -4.22
N SER A 112 -4.98 -4.98 -3.56
CA SER A 112 -5.66 -6.28 -3.58
C SER A 112 -6.97 -6.26 -4.40
N ARG A 113 -6.99 -5.58 -5.56
CA ARG A 113 -8.20 -5.44 -6.41
C ARG A 113 -8.80 -6.75 -6.98
N GLY A 114 -8.16 -7.89 -6.75
CA GLY A 114 -8.60 -9.21 -7.24
C GLY A 114 -8.45 -9.42 -8.75
N ARG A 115 -7.71 -8.55 -9.43
CA ARG A 115 -7.31 -8.72 -10.83
C ARG A 115 -5.91 -8.15 -11.04
N ARG A 116 -5.05 -8.94 -11.68
CA ARG A 116 -3.66 -8.56 -11.99
C ARG A 116 -3.61 -7.26 -12.82
N ALA A 117 -2.88 -6.26 -12.32
CA ALA A 117 -2.61 -5.00 -13.02
C ALA A 117 -1.17 -4.55 -12.78
N ARG A 118 -0.46 -4.12 -13.82
CA ARG A 118 0.93 -3.61 -13.73
C ARG A 118 1.07 -2.33 -14.52
N TRP A 119 1.72 -1.33 -13.93
CA TRP A 119 1.98 -0.05 -14.60
C TRP A 119 3.26 0.61 -14.05
N LYS A 120 3.75 1.60 -14.79
CA LYS A 120 4.92 2.40 -14.42
C LYS A 120 4.64 3.86 -14.79
N GLU A 121 4.90 4.78 -13.87
CA GLU A 121 4.68 6.23 -14.02
C GLU A 121 5.97 7.04 -13.78
#